data_AF-A0A1I8CCQ7-F1
#
_entry.id   AF-A0A1I8CCQ7-F1
#
_cell.length_a   1.000
_cell.length_b   1.000
_cell.length_c   1.000
_cell.angle_alpha   90.00
_cell.angle_beta   90.00
_cell.angle_gamma   90.00
#
_symmetry.space_group_name_H-M   'P 1'
#
loop_
_entity.id
_entity.type
_entity.pdbx_description
1 polymer ?
#
loop_
_entity_poly.entity_id
_entity_poly.type
_entity_poly.pdbx_seq_one_letter_code
_entity_poly.pdbx_strand_id
1 'polypeptide(L)'
;MRIPDGVKAPLFLRLRSKIPGFNKFSKVSAGSVAVFGVVTLTVAALYEVILQPKINHNYYKESQVAKRALIQGSREELANGQRPWSDPFKSPK
;
A
#
# COMPACT_ATOMS: atom_id res chain seq x y z
N MET A 1 -5.65 -26.99 28.61
CA MET A 1 -6.20 -27.19 29.97
C MET A 1 -7.66 -27.57 29.85
N ARG A 2 -8.06 -28.74 30.37
CA ARG A 2 -9.48 -29.06 30.58
C ARG A 2 -9.95 -28.24 31.78
N ILE A 3 -11.07 -27.53 31.63
CA ILE A 3 -11.72 -26.88 32.77
C ILE A 3 -12.38 -28.00 33.58
N PRO A 4 -12.20 -28.06 34.91
CA PRO A 4 -12.84 -29.06 35.75
C PRO A 4 -14.36 -28.92 35.69
N ASP A 5 -15.05 -30.06 35.69
CA ASP A 5 -16.51 -30.12 35.64
C ASP A 5 -17.10 -29.40 36.87
N GLY A 6 -18.01 -28.45 36.63
CA GLY A 6 -18.69 -27.66 37.67
C GLY A 6 -18.29 -26.18 37.75
N VAL A 7 -17.21 -25.75 37.08
CA VAL A 7 -16.78 -24.34 37.10
C VAL A 7 -17.27 -23.60 35.85
N LYS A 8 -17.92 -22.44 36.03
CA LYS A 8 -18.30 -21.58 34.89
C LYS A 8 -17.03 -21.12 34.17
N ALA A 9 -16.79 -21.68 32.98
CA ALA A 9 -15.71 -21.26 32.11
C ALA A 9 -15.71 -19.73 31.92
N PRO A 10 -14.52 -19.08 31.93
CA PRO A 10 -14.43 -17.63 31.76
C PRO A 10 -15.08 -17.20 30.43
N LEU A 11 -15.72 -16.02 30.44
CA LEU A 11 -16.56 -15.51 29.35
C LEU A 11 -15.91 -15.64 27.96
N PHE A 12 -14.63 -15.28 27.87
CA PHE A 12 -13.84 -15.38 26.64
C PHE A 12 -13.64 -16.83 26.15
N LEU A 13 -13.52 -17.78 27.05
CA LEU A 13 -13.33 -19.19 26.71
C LEU A 13 -14.63 -19.83 26.21
N ARG A 14 -15.78 -19.40 26.76
CA ARG A 14 -17.12 -19.78 26.29
C ARG A 14 -17.42 -19.24 24.89
N LEU A 15 -16.99 -18.00 24.62
CA LEU A 15 -17.11 -17.43 23.27
C LEU A 15 -16.24 -18.18 22.27
N ARG A 16 -14.98 -18.49 22.65
CA ARG A 16 -14.03 -19.20 21.80
C ARG A 16 -14.44 -20.65 21.51
N SER A 17 -15.12 -21.33 22.43
CA SER A 17 -15.62 -22.70 22.21
C SER A 17 -16.86 -22.79 21.33
N LYS A 18 -17.63 -21.70 21.21
CA LYS A 18 -18.85 -21.65 20.37
C LYS A 18 -18.59 -21.37 18.90
N ILE A 19 -17.40 -20.87 18.54
CA ILE A 19 -17.05 -20.55 17.15
C ILE A 19 -16.12 -21.65 16.60
N PRO A 20 -16.66 -22.65 15.89
CA PRO A 20 -15.84 -23.69 15.27
C PRO A 20 -14.89 -23.03 14.25
N GLY A 21 -13.58 -23.25 14.43
CA GLY A 21 -12.55 -22.69 13.54
C GLY A 21 -11.66 -21.61 14.15
N PHE A 22 -12.07 -20.96 15.25
CA PHE A 22 -11.24 -19.94 15.91
C PHE A 22 -9.92 -20.51 16.47
N ASN A 23 -9.92 -21.80 16.83
CA ASN A 23 -8.71 -22.52 17.23
C ASN A 23 -7.74 -22.79 16.07
N LYS A 24 -8.20 -22.80 14.80
CA LYS A 24 -7.31 -22.95 13.64
C LYS A 24 -6.49 -21.68 13.39
N PHE A 25 -7.06 -20.50 13.68
CA PHE A 25 -6.33 -19.23 13.59
C PHE A 25 -5.22 -19.07 14.64
N SER A 26 -5.30 -19.80 15.76
CA SER A 26 -4.22 -19.78 16.76
C SER A 26 -2.93 -20.49 16.33
N LYS A 27 -2.96 -21.21 15.20
CA LYS A 27 -1.82 -21.93 14.61
C LYS A 27 -1.31 -21.30 13.31
N VAL A 28 -1.70 -20.06 13.00
CA VAL A 28 -1.10 -19.38 11.84
C VAL A 28 0.36 -19.07 12.21
N SER A 29 1.30 -19.63 11.44
CA SER A 29 2.71 -19.36 11.65
C SER A 29 3.01 -17.89 11.37
N ALA A 30 3.95 -17.29 12.11
CA ALA A 30 4.39 -15.91 11.86
C ALA A 30 4.84 -15.72 10.39
N GLY A 31 5.46 -16.75 9.79
CA GLY A 31 5.85 -16.76 8.39
C GLY A 31 4.65 -16.67 7.43
N SER A 32 3.56 -17.39 7.70
CA SER A 32 2.34 -17.28 6.90
C SER A 32 1.73 -15.88 6.98
N VAL A 33 1.69 -15.27 8.18
CA VAL A 33 1.21 -13.89 8.33
C VAL A 33 2.08 -12.90 7.55
N ALA A 34 3.41 -13.05 7.62
CA ALA A 34 4.34 -12.21 6.90
C ALA A 34 4.16 -12.29 5.38
N VAL A 35 4.05 -13.51 4.83
CA VAL A 35 3.83 -13.73 3.38
C VAL A 35 2.51 -13.11 2.94
N PHE A 36 1.41 -13.37 3.65
CA PHE A 36 0.11 -12.76 3.31
C PHE A 36 0.17 -11.23 3.39
N GLY A 37 0.81 -10.67 4.43
CA GLY A 37 0.98 -9.23 4.56
C GLY A 37 1.72 -8.62 3.38
N VAL A 38 2.86 -9.21 2.98
CA VAL A 38 3.64 -8.74 1.83
C VAL A 38 2.85 -8.85 0.53
N VAL A 39 2.15 -9.97 0.30
CA VAL A 39 1.33 -10.16 -0.91
C VAL A 39 0.22 -9.11 -0.97
N THR A 40 -0.50 -8.89 0.14
CA THR A 40 -1.57 -7.89 0.18
C THR A 40 -1.05 -6.47 -0.07
N LEU A 41 0.07 -6.09 0.55
CA LEU A 41 0.69 -4.78 0.32
C LEU A 41 1.15 -4.62 -1.13
N THR A 42 1.74 -5.66 -1.71
CA THR A 42 2.20 -5.64 -3.11
C THR A 42 1.03 -5.48 -4.08
N VAL A 43 -0.08 -6.21 -3.86
CA VAL A 43 -1.29 -6.08 -4.67
C VAL A 43 -1.89 -4.68 -4.55
N ALA A 44 -1.95 -4.13 -3.33
CA ALA A 44 -2.44 -2.77 -3.11
C ALA A 44 -1.57 -1.72 -3.83
N ALA A 45 -0.24 -1.87 -3.78
CA ALA A 45 0.68 -1.00 -4.50
C ALA A 45 0.48 -1.07 -6.02
N LEU A 46 0.31 -2.27 -6.58
CA LEU A 46 0.03 -2.45 -8.01
C LEU A 46 -1.32 -1.83 -8.40
N TYR A 47 -2.33 -1.96 -7.54
CA TYR A 47 -3.63 -1.35 -7.77
C TYR A 47 -3.52 0.18 -7.85
N GLU A 48 -2.83 0.80 -6.89
CA GLU A 48 -2.66 2.25 -6.83
C GLU A 48 -1.87 2.79 -8.03
N VAL A 49 -0.85 2.05 -8.50
CA VAL A 49 -0.01 2.53 -9.61
C VAL A 49 -0.63 2.26 -10.98
N ILE A 50 -1.35 1.15 -11.15
CA ILE A 50 -1.80 0.70 -12.49
C ILE A 50 -3.26 1.03 -12.75
N LEU A 51 -4.13 0.75 -11.77
CA LEU A 51 -5.58 0.82 -11.95
C LEU A 51 -6.12 2.20 -11.62
N GLN A 52 -5.70 2.79 -10.50
CA GLN A 52 -6.18 4.09 -10.05
C GLN A 52 -5.99 5.22 -11.09
N PRO A 53 -4.84 5.34 -11.81
CA PRO A 53 -4.67 6.40 -12.78
C PRO A 53 -5.54 6.23 -14.03
N LYS A 54 -5.89 4.98 -14.37
CA LYS A 54 -6.75 4.67 -15.51
C LYS A 54 -8.20 5.02 -15.22
N ILE A 55 -8.67 4.72 -13.99
CA ILE A 55 -10.05 5.02 -13.58
C ILE A 55 -10.23 6.53 -13.37
N ASN A 56 -9.25 7.18 -12.72
CA ASN A 56 -9.35 8.59 -12.34
C ASN A 56 -8.54 9.52 -13.25
N HIS A 57 -8.41 9.17 -14.54
CA HIS A 57 -7.56 9.89 -15.49
C HIS A 57 -7.79 11.42 -15.50
N ASN A 58 -9.04 11.86 -15.45
CA ASN A 58 -9.40 13.28 -15.48
C ASN A 58 -8.89 14.02 -14.23
N TYR A 59 -9.04 13.42 -13.05
CA TYR A 59 -8.52 13.97 -11.80
C TYR A 59 -7.00 14.19 -11.86
N TYR A 60 -6.25 13.19 -12.35
CA TYR A 60 -4.80 13.32 -12.48
C TYR A 60 -4.40 14.41 -13.47
N LYS A 61 -5.12 14.52 -14.59
CA LYS A 61 -4.87 15.55 -15.60
C LYS A 61 -5.08 16.96 -15.03
N GLU A 62 -6.20 17.18 -14.35
CA GLU A 62 -6.52 18.47 -13.72
C GLU A 62 -5.54 18.81 -12.60
N SER A 63 -5.23 17.84 -11.73
CA SER A 63 -4.26 18.00 -10.65
C SER A 63 -2.87 18.35 -11.17
N GLN A 64 -2.43 17.74 -12.27
CA GLN A 64 -1.15 18.08 -12.90
C GLN A 64 -1.13 19.49 -13.48
N VAL A 65 -2.22 19.93 -14.11
CA VAL A 65 -2.33 21.30 -14.65
C VAL A 65 -2.33 22.32 -13.50
N ALA A 66 -3.12 22.08 -12.46
CA ALA A 66 -3.17 22.95 -11.29
C ALA A 66 -1.81 23.04 -10.58
N LYS A 67 -1.14 21.89 -10.36
CA LYS A 67 0.19 21.85 -9.75
C LYS A 67 1.24 22.54 -10.63
N ARG A 68 1.15 22.42 -11.96
CA ARG A 68 2.05 23.15 -12.87
C ARG A 68 1.80 24.64 -12.87
N ALA A 69 0.55 25.08 -12.72
CA ALA A 69 0.22 26.50 -12.61
C ALA A 69 0.81 27.14 -11.34
N LEU A 70 1.04 26.36 -10.28
CA LEU A 70 1.71 26.81 -9.06
C LEU A 70 3.23 26.92 -9.21
N ILE A 71 3.82 26.33 -10.25
CA ILE A 71 5.25 26.45 -10.51
C ILE A 71 5.48 27.83 -11.12
N GLN A 72 5.91 28.77 -10.27
CA GLN A 72 6.30 30.12 -10.65
C GLN A 72 7.71 30.09 -11.25
N GLY A 73 7.85 29.62 -12.48
CA GLY A 73 9.11 29.64 -13.20
C GLY A 73 9.05 28.86 -14.51
N SER A 74 9.76 29.35 -15.52
CA SER A 74 9.94 28.59 -16.76
C SER A 74 10.79 27.33 -16.50
N ARG A 75 10.63 26.29 -17.33
CA ARG A 75 11.43 25.06 -17.18
C ARG A 75 12.93 25.34 -17.30
N GLU A 76 13.27 26.36 -18.08
CA GLU A 76 14.60 26.87 -18.34
C GLU A 76 15.17 27.62 -17.12
N GLU A 77 14.35 28.40 -16.41
CA GLU A 77 14.73 29.04 -15.14
C GLU A 77 15.01 28.02 -14.05
N LEU A 78 14.15 27.00 -13.92
CA LEU A 78 14.32 25.94 -12.92
C LEU A 78 15.48 25.00 -13.24
N ALA A 79 15.93 24.96 -14.49
CA ALA A 79 17.05 24.12 -14.90
C ALA A 79 18.41 24.70 -14.53
N ASN A 80 18.50 25.90 -13.91
CA ASN A 80 19.75 26.51 -13.46
C ASN A 80 20.86 26.51 -14.52
N GLY A 81 20.52 26.82 -15.78
CA GLY A 81 21.46 26.81 -16.90
C GLY A 81 21.82 25.42 -17.44
N GLN A 82 21.29 24.35 -16.87
CA GLN A 82 21.33 23.02 -17.49
C GLN A 82 20.34 22.96 -18.64
N ARG A 83 20.63 22.18 -19.68
CA ARG A 83 19.68 21.90 -20.76
C ARG A 83 18.79 20.75 -20.31
N PRO A 84 17.51 20.98 -19.97
CA PRO A 84 16.64 19.90 -19.50
C PRO A 84 16.30 18.88 -20.60
N TRP A 85 16.66 19.19 -21.85
CA TRP A 85 16.41 18.39 -23.05
C TRP A 85 17.67 17.75 -23.63
N SER A 86 18.86 18.06 -23.12
CA SER A 86 20.09 17.44 -23.63
C SER A 86 20.23 16.05 -23.03
N ASP A 87 20.50 15.07 -23.89
CA ASP A 87 20.88 13.72 -23.48
C ASP A 87 22.12 13.79 -22.58
N PRO A 88 22.02 13.40 -21.29
CA PRO A 88 23.12 13.53 -20.33
C PRO A 88 24.32 12.64 -20.68
N PHE A 89 24.19 11.73 -21.65
CA PHE A 89 25.26 10.82 -22.09
C PHE A 89 25.88 11.23 -23.43
N LYS A 90 25.41 12.31 -24.07
CA LYS A 90 26.07 12.86 -25.26
C LYS A 90 27.06 13.94 -24.86
N SER A 91 28.35 13.66 -25.04
CA SER A 91 29.39 14.69 -24.91
C SER A 91 29.13 15.85 -25.88
N PRO A 92 29.30 17.11 -25.43
CA PRO A 92 29.31 18.25 -26.34
C PRO A 92 30.47 18.08 -27.33
N LYS A 93 30.17 18.20 -28.62
CA LYS A 93 31.20 18.36 -29.67
C LYS A 93 31.77 19.76 -29.62
#